data_AF-A0A250FVH6-F1
#
_entry.id   AF-A0A250FVH6-F1
#
_cell.length_a   1.000
_cell.length_b   1.000
_cell.length_c   1.000
_cell.angle_alpha   90.00
_cell.angle_beta   90.00
_cell.angle_gamma   90.00
#
_symmetry.space_group_name_H-M   'P 1'
#
loop_
_entity.id
_entity.type
_entity.pdbx_description
1 polymer ?
#
loop_
_entity_poly.entity_id
_entity_poly.type
_entity_poly.pdbx_seq_one_letter_code
_entity_poly.pdbx_strand_id
1 'polypeptide(L)'
;MEPMKLDEIPDEIFLEDIYDLTENIPKEFPTWLKQIEQQTGVKAEYIRFTDFVENADDEESSEEFVGYFYTMSNQQMYRYSSENDILTIIPVDKKRLTIQDTFSLRVLHLLK
;
A
#
# COMPACT_ATOMS: atom_id res chain seq x y z
N MET A 1 -8.38 -16.79 -13.90
CA MET A 1 -7.27 -16.00 -14.45
C MET A 1 -6.16 -16.05 -13.43
N GLU A 2 -4.91 -16.26 -13.86
CA GLU A 2 -3.77 -16.05 -12.96
C GLU A 2 -3.73 -14.57 -12.56
N PRO A 3 -3.46 -14.25 -11.29
CA PRO A 3 -3.37 -12.87 -10.85
C PRO A 3 -2.19 -12.18 -11.55
N MET A 4 -2.45 -11.02 -12.18
CA MET A 4 -1.43 -10.24 -12.89
C MET A 4 -0.36 -9.77 -11.91
N LYS A 5 0.90 -9.86 -12.33
CA LYS A 5 2.00 -9.39 -11.49
C LYS A 5 2.05 -7.87 -11.46
N LEU A 6 2.41 -7.31 -10.30
CA LEU A 6 2.45 -5.86 -10.13
C LEU A 6 3.56 -5.21 -10.96
N ASP A 7 4.63 -5.93 -11.28
CA ASP A 7 5.74 -5.45 -12.12
C ASP A 7 5.44 -5.45 -13.62
N GLU A 8 4.36 -6.11 -14.04
CA GLU A 8 3.86 -6.08 -15.43
C GLU A 8 2.97 -4.85 -15.69
N ILE A 9 2.54 -4.14 -14.64
CA ILE A 9 1.71 -2.94 -14.74
C ILE A 9 2.63 -1.72 -14.81
N PRO A 10 2.48 -0.84 -15.82
CA PRO A 10 3.17 0.44 -15.86
C PRO A 10 2.89 1.25 -14.59
N ASP A 11 3.94 1.84 -14.01
CA ASP A 11 3.80 2.64 -12.79
C ASP A 11 2.74 3.72 -12.92
N GLU A 12 2.61 4.38 -14.08
CA GLU A 12 1.58 5.41 -14.33
C GLU A 12 0.15 4.89 -14.11
N ILE A 13 -0.16 3.69 -14.64
CA ILE A 13 -1.48 3.06 -14.50
C ILE A 13 -1.71 2.62 -13.06
N PHE A 14 -0.68 2.06 -12.41
CA PHE A 14 -0.74 1.68 -11.01
C PHE A 14 -0.95 2.88 -10.08
N LEU A 15 -0.38 4.04 -10.42
CA LEU A 15 -0.48 5.25 -9.61
C LEU A 15 -1.84 5.93 -9.70
N GLU A 16 -2.48 5.93 -10.88
CA GLU A 16 -3.84 6.43 -11.04
C GLU A 16 -4.84 5.66 -10.16
N ASP A 17 -4.64 4.35 -10.01
CA ASP A 17 -5.47 3.46 -9.19
C ASP A 17 -5.52 3.89 -7.72
N ILE A 18 -4.36 4.30 -7.21
CA ILE A 18 -4.11 4.50 -5.78
C ILE A 18 -4.09 5.97 -5.36
N TYR A 19 -4.24 6.90 -6.32
CA TYR A 19 -4.17 8.33 -6.08
C TYR A 19 -5.27 8.79 -5.11
N ASP A 20 -6.54 8.50 -5.43
CA ASP A 20 -7.69 8.89 -4.59
C ASP A 20 -7.60 8.31 -3.18
N LEU A 21 -7.13 7.08 -3.07
CA LEU A 21 -7.00 6.39 -1.78
C LEU A 21 -5.95 7.10 -0.92
N THR A 22 -4.78 7.37 -1.50
CA THR A 22 -3.68 8.07 -0.83
C THR A 22 -4.11 9.45 -0.32
N GLU A 23 -4.93 10.20 -1.08
CA GLU A 23 -5.40 11.52 -0.66
C GLU A 23 -6.34 11.49 0.56
N ASN A 24 -7.00 10.36 0.82
CA ASN A 24 -7.92 10.21 1.95
C ASN A 24 -7.25 9.65 3.22
N ILE A 25 -6.13 8.93 3.09
CA ILE A 25 -5.37 8.37 4.24
C ILE A 25 -5.13 9.39 5.36
N PRO A 26 -4.58 10.60 5.13
CA PRO A 26 -4.35 11.53 6.25
C PRO A 26 -5.61 12.06 6.93
N LYS A 27 -6.80 11.89 6.33
CA LYS A 27 -8.08 12.28 6.96
C LYS A 27 -8.53 11.23 7.97
N GLU A 28 -8.27 9.96 7.69
CA GLU A 28 -8.68 8.82 8.53
C GLU A 28 -7.56 8.41 9.51
N PHE A 29 -6.31 8.46 9.04
CA PHE A 29 -5.10 8.06 9.76
C PHE A 29 -4.05 9.18 9.75
N PRO A 30 -4.24 10.24 10.57
CA PRO A 30 -3.43 11.45 10.49
C PRO A 30 -1.95 11.26 10.86
N THR A 31 -1.60 10.17 11.55
CA THR A 31 -0.23 9.92 12.01
C THR A 31 0.59 9.06 11.03
N TRP A 32 -0.06 8.28 10.16
CA TRP A 32 0.57 7.24 9.35
C TRP A 32 1.63 7.77 8.40
N LEU A 33 1.31 8.82 7.63
CA LEU A 33 2.27 9.42 6.71
C LEU A 33 3.53 9.88 7.45
N LYS A 34 3.37 10.55 8.60
CA LYS A 34 4.51 11.01 9.42
C LYS A 34 5.35 9.83 9.93
N GLN A 35 4.71 8.74 10.35
CA GLN A 35 5.43 7.54 10.78
C GLN A 35 6.23 6.92 9.63
N ILE A 36 5.65 6.82 8.44
CA ILE A 36 6.36 6.31 7.26
C ILE A 36 7.53 7.22 6.88
N GLU A 37 7.35 8.54 6.88
CA GLU A 37 8.44 9.49 6.63
C GLU A 37 9.62 9.28 7.61
N GLN A 38 9.30 9.07 8.90
CA GLN A 38 10.32 8.85 9.94
C GLN A 38 11.05 7.52 9.79
N GLN A 39 10.33 6.45 9.42
CA GLN A 39 10.91 5.10 9.31
C GLN A 39 11.66 4.87 8.00
N THR A 40 11.19 5.48 6.89
CA THR A 40 11.74 5.24 5.54
C THR A 40 12.63 6.39 5.04
N GLY A 41 12.50 7.59 5.60
CA GLY A 41 13.15 8.80 5.11
C GLY A 41 12.54 9.36 3.82
N VAL A 42 11.46 8.77 3.30
CA VAL A 42 10.76 9.22 2.10
C VAL A 42 9.70 10.24 2.47
N LYS A 43 9.68 11.41 1.82
CA LYS A 43 8.66 12.44 2.06
C LYS A 43 7.26 11.96 1.66
N ALA A 44 6.24 12.42 2.38
CA ALA A 44 4.84 12.08 2.20
C ALA A 44 4.33 12.30 0.76
N GLU A 45 4.82 13.33 0.07
CA GLU A 45 4.47 13.63 -1.33
C GLU A 45 4.83 12.49 -2.31
N TYR A 46 5.76 11.60 -1.94
CA TYR A 46 6.18 10.44 -2.74
C TYR A 46 5.59 9.12 -2.27
N ILE A 47 4.79 9.11 -1.19
CA ILE A 47 4.14 7.91 -0.66
C ILE A 47 2.80 7.72 -1.35
N ARG A 48 2.50 6.49 -1.79
CA ARG A 48 1.22 6.11 -2.38
C ARG A 48 0.73 4.84 -1.73
N PHE A 49 -0.38 4.90 -1.00
CA PHE A 49 -0.97 3.74 -0.34
C PHE A 49 -1.76 2.93 -1.35
N THR A 50 -1.58 1.62 -1.35
CA THR A 50 -2.54 0.72 -1.98
C THR A 50 -3.76 0.57 -1.08
N ASP A 51 -4.78 -0.16 -1.56
CA ASP A 51 -5.88 -0.54 -0.70
C ASP A 51 -5.37 -1.44 0.45
N PHE A 52 -6.13 -1.47 1.54
CA PHE A 52 -5.75 -2.16 2.77
C PHE A 52 -6.95 -2.88 3.37
N VAL A 53 -6.67 -3.94 4.12
CA VAL A 53 -7.71 -4.73 4.78
C VAL A 53 -7.63 -4.50 6.28
N GLU A 54 -8.81 -4.41 6.90
CA GLU A 54 -8.92 -4.63 8.33
C GLU A 54 -8.70 -6.12 8.58
N ASN A 55 -7.80 -6.45 9.50
CA ASN A 55 -7.49 -7.84 9.82
C ASN A 55 -8.54 -8.40 10.81
N ALA A 56 -9.81 -8.30 10.43
CA ALA A 56 -10.94 -8.71 11.28
C ALA A 56 -11.10 -10.23 11.40
N ASP A 57 -10.39 -11.01 10.57
CA ASP A 57 -10.55 -12.46 10.46
C ASP A 57 -9.56 -13.27 11.33
N ASP A 58 -8.53 -12.63 11.91
CA ASP A 58 -7.53 -13.30 12.76
C ASP A 58 -7.64 -12.82 14.21
N GLU A 59 -8.48 -13.50 15.01
CA GLU A 59 -8.69 -13.18 16.44
C GLU A 59 -7.41 -13.28 17.30
N GLU A 60 -6.33 -13.92 16.80
CA GLU A 60 -5.04 -13.97 17.50
C GLU A 60 -4.07 -12.86 17.07
N SER A 61 -4.38 -12.11 16.01
CA SER A 61 -3.56 -10.99 15.55
C SER A 61 -3.95 -9.68 16.21
N SER A 62 -2.96 -8.94 16.68
CA SER A 62 -3.11 -7.56 17.17
C SER A 62 -3.05 -6.53 16.05
N GLU A 63 -2.71 -6.93 14.82
CA GLU A 63 -2.66 -6.05 13.66
C GLU A 63 -4.09 -5.68 13.27
N GLU A 64 -4.47 -4.40 13.37
CA GLU A 64 -5.80 -3.89 13.00
C GLU A 64 -5.91 -3.73 11.48
N PHE A 65 -4.85 -3.24 10.84
CA PHE A 65 -4.80 -3.03 9.39
C PHE A 65 -3.55 -3.62 8.79
N VAL A 66 -3.68 -4.20 7.60
CA VAL A 66 -2.55 -4.66 6.79
C VAL A 66 -2.72 -4.14 5.38
N GLY A 67 -1.65 -3.59 4.83
CA GLY A 67 -1.66 -3.04 3.48
C GLY A 67 -0.27 -2.86 2.92
N TYR A 68 -0.21 -2.18 1.77
CA TYR A 68 1.04 -1.83 1.12
C TYR A 68 1.09 -0.35 0.78
N PHE A 69 2.31 0.17 0.65
CA PHE A 69 2.53 1.46 0.02
C PHE A 69 3.75 1.42 -0.90
N TYR A 70 3.67 2.23 -1.94
CA TYR A 70 4.70 2.43 -2.92
C TYR A 70 5.36 3.79 -2.74
N THR A 71 6.69 3.84 -2.85
CA THR A 71 7.45 5.08 -2.79
C THR A 71 8.00 5.43 -4.16
N MET A 72 7.53 6.55 -4.70
CA MET A 72 7.89 7.05 -6.03
C MET A 72 9.37 7.41 -6.17
N SER A 73 10.01 7.84 -5.09
CA SER A 73 11.38 8.38 -5.12
C SER A 73 12.45 7.31 -5.37
N ASN A 74 12.21 6.08 -4.94
CA ASN A 74 13.14 4.94 -5.04
C ASN A 74 12.49 3.69 -5.66
N GLN A 75 11.24 3.81 -6.12
CA GLN A 75 10.46 2.72 -6.73
C GLN A 75 10.39 1.45 -5.84
N GLN A 76 10.30 1.65 -4.52
CA GLN A 76 10.29 0.58 -3.53
C GLN A 76 8.86 0.33 -3.04
N MET A 77 8.53 -0.95 -2.88
CA MET A 77 7.27 -1.38 -2.26
C MET A 77 7.50 -1.74 -0.80
N TYR A 78 6.54 -1.41 0.06
CA TYR A 78 6.55 -1.74 1.47
C TYR A 78 5.24 -2.39 1.85
N ARG A 79 5.30 -3.40 2.71
CA ARG A 79 4.15 -3.87 3.48
C ARG A 79 4.13 -3.10 4.78
N TYR A 80 2.95 -2.72 5.24
CA TYR A 80 2.75 -2.23 6.60
C TYR A 80 1.69 -3.05 7.33
N SER A 81 1.82 -3.11 8.65
CA SER A 81 0.74 -3.44 9.56
C SER A 81 0.59 -2.35 10.61
N SER A 82 -0.64 -2.10 11.05
CA SER A 82 -0.97 -1.13 12.09
C SER A 82 -1.48 -1.86 13.32
N GLU A 83 -0.96 -1.53 14.50
CA GLU A 83 -1.50 -1.93 15.79
C GLU A 83 -1.56 -0.71 16.71
N ASN A 84 -2.74 -0.34 17.21
CA ASN A 84 -2.96 0.83 18.04
C ASN A 84 -2.39 2.13 17.41
N ASP A 85 -2.64 2.31 16.12
CA ASP A 85 -2.10 3.41 15.29
C ASP A 85 -0.56 3.42 15.14
N ILE A 86 0.14 2.34 15.50
CA ILE A 86 1.59 2.21 15.32
C ILE A 86 1.89 1.35 14.10
N LEU A 87 2.65 1.91 13.15
CA LEU A 87 3.01 1.22 11.91
C LEU A 87 4.29 0.40 12.05
N THR A 88 4.19 -0.90 11.72
CA THR A 88 5.33 -1.77 11.41
C THR A 88 5.52 -1.80 9.90
N ILE A 89 6.69 -1.42 9.41
CA ILE A 89 6.97 -1.26 7.97
C ILE A 89 8.11 -2.18 7.53
N ILE A 90 7.89 -2.94 6.46
CA ILE A 90 8.87 -3.89 5.93
C ILE A 90 8.99 -3.72 4.41
N PRO A 91 10.21 -3.57 3.84
CA PRO A 91 10.39 -3.53 2.40
C PRO A 91 10.07 -4.90 1.78
N VAL A 92 9.39 -4.88 0.64
CA VAL A 92 9.01 -6.09 -0.09
C VAL A 92 9.40 -5.97 -1.56
N ASP A 93 9.70 -7.11 -2.18
CA ASP A 93 10.03 -7.14 -3.61
C ASP A 93 8.74 -7.06 -4.44
N LYS A 94 8.58 -5.96 -5.21
CA LYS A 94 7.44 -5.73 -6.10
C LYS A 94 7.20 -6.90 -7.07
N LYS A 95 8.26 -7.60 -7.49
CA LYS A 95 8.17 -8.74 -8.43
C LYS A 95 7.51 -9.98 -7.84
N ARG A 96 7.38 -10.03 -6.52
CA ARG A 96 6.74 -11.12 -5.79
C ARG A 96 5.27 -10.83 -5.49
N LEU A 97 4.79 -9.63 -5.83
CA LEU A 97 3.44 -9.18 -5.57
C LEU A 97 2.59 -9.23 -6.84
N THR A 98 1.32 -9.49 -6.64
CA THR A 98 0.27 -9.40 -7.64
C THR A 98 -0.73 -8.32 -7.25
N ILE A 99 -1.58 -7.92 -8.20
CA ILE A 99 -2.69 -6.99 -7.93
C ILE A 99 -3.64 -7.46 -6.81
N GLN A 100 -3.72 -8.78 -6.62
CA GLN A 100 -4.55 -9.37 -5.57
C GLN A 100 -3.90 -9.22 -4.20
N ASP A 101 -2.57 -9.28 -4.12
CA ASP A 101 -1.82 -9.10 -2.87
C ASP A 101 -1.89 -7.65 -2.37
N THR A 102 -1.93 -6.68 -3.29
CA THR A 102 -1.98 -5.25 -2.93
C THR A 102 -3.38 -4.69 -2.82
N PHE A 103 -4.40 -5.55 -2.91
CA PHE A 103 -5.81 -5.16 -2.87
C PHE A 103 -6.20 -4.09 -3.93
N SER A 104 -5.39 -3.92 -4.97
CA SER A 104 -5.57 -2.91 -6.03
C SER A 104 -6.67 -3.36 -7.01
N LEU A 105 -7.92 -3.20 -6.59
CA LEU A 105 -9.11 -3.72 -7.29
C LEU A 105 -9.49 -2.90 -8.53
N ARG A 106 -9.13 -1.62 -8.60
CA ARG A 106 -9.61 -0.72 -9.67
C ARG A 106 -8.86 -0.92 -11.01
N VAL A 107 -7.61 -1.38 -11.02
CA VAL A 107 -6.85 -1.63 -12.28
C VAL A 107 -7.44 -2.76 -13.12
N LEU A 108 -8.16 -3.71 -12.50
CA LEU A 108 -8.77 -4.85 -13.21
C LEU A 108 -9.74 -4.40 -14.31
N HIS A 109 -10.38 -3.24 -14.19
CA HIS A 109 -11.35 -2.76 -15.18
C HIS A 109 -10.69 -2.00 -16.35
N LEU A 110 -9.43 -1.57 -16.22
CA LEU A 110 -8.71 -0.75 -17.21
C LEU A 110 -7.89 -1.59 -18.20
N LEU A 111 -7.64 -2.87 -17.89
CA LEU A 111 -6.85 -3.79 -18.71
C LEU A 111 -7.65 -4.47 -19.84
N LYS A 112 -8.67 -3.79 -20.40
CA LYS A 112 -9.47 -4.29 -21.53
C LYS A 112 -8.77 -4.15 -22.87
#